data_AF-A0A6V7I365-F1
#
_entry.id   AF-A0A6V7I365-F1
#
_cell.length_a   1.000
_cell.length_b   1.000
_cell.length_c   1.000
_cell.angle_alpha   90.00
_cell.angle_beta   90.00
_cell.angle_gamma   90.00
#
_symmetry.space_group_name_H-M   'P 1'
#
loop_
_entity.id
_entity.type
_entity.pdbx_description
1 polymer ?
#
loop_
_entity_poly.entity_id
_entity_poly.type
_entity_poly.pdbx_seq_one_letter_code
_entity_poly.pdbx_strand_id
1 'polypeptide(L)'
;DVLTGKYGEDTKLIYDLKDQGGEILALRYDLTVPFARYLAMSKITNIKRYHIAKVYRRDNPSMTKGRYREFYQCDFDIAGQYDPMIPDAECIKIVVEALENLGLGSFVVKVNHRCLLDGMFAACGVPKDKFRTICSSVDKLDKSPWEEVRKEMVEEKQLDGAIADRIWEYVSKKGDMKLVEELRNDAELMKQAEAKQGLDAMELLLKYCDIFRVTDKVVFDLSLARGLDYYTGVIYEAVLT
;
A
#
# COMPACT_ATOMS: atom_id res chain seq x y z
N ASP A 1 -11.06 4.52 22.36
CA ASP A 1 -9.90 4.07 21.57
C ASP A 1 -9.95 4.54 20.13
N VAL A 2 -9.27 5.65 19.82
CA VAL A 2 -9.24 6.26 18.46
C VAL A 2 -8.11 5.68 17.60
N LEU A 3 -6.93 5.43 18.18
CA LEU A 3 -5.72 5.02 17.46
C LEU A 3 -5.41 3.52 17.59
N THR A 4 -5.94 2.86 18.63
CA THR A 4 -5.65 1.46 18.94
C THR A 4 -6.23 0.51 17.88
N GLY A 5 -5.41 -0.44 17.39
CA GLY A 5 -5.84 -1.50 16.47
C GLY A 5 -6.05 -1.05 15.02
N LYS A 6 -5.58 0.15 14.64
CA LYS A 6 -5.68 0.67 13.27
C LYS A 6 -4.42 0.49 12.44
N TYR A 7 -3.29 0.24 13.09
CA TYR A 7 -1.95 0.23 12.46
C TYR A 7 -1.25 -1.13 12.52
N GLY A 8 -1.97 -2.21 12.81
CA GLY A 8 -1.37 -3.55 12.96
C GLY A 8 -0.23 -3.56 13.98
N GLU A 9 0.93 -4.09 13.59
CA GLU A 9 2.14 -4.19 14.42
C GLU A 9 2.71 -2.82 14.83
N ASP A 10 2.47 -1.78 14.02
CA ASP A 10 2.99 -0.43 14.25
C ASP A 10 2.28 0.31 15.39
N THR A 11 1.18 -0.23 15.92
CA THR A 11 0.49 0.31 17.11
C THR A 11 1.45 0.47 18.30
N LYS A 12 2.48 -0.39 18.40
CA LYS A 12 3.50 -0.33 19.46
C LYS A 12 4.39 0.92 19.40
N LEU A 13 4.35 1.65 18.29
CA LEU A 13 5.20 2.81 18.02
C LEU A 13 4.49 4.14 18.31
N ILE A 14 3.32 4.13 18.94
CA ILE A 14 2.56 5.34 19.28
C ILE A 14 3.16 6.01 20.54
N TYR A 15 3.18 7.34 20.54
CA TYR A 15 3.52 8.15 21.70
C TYR A 15 2.31 8.37 22.60
N ASP A 16 2.31 7.77 23.78
CA ASP A 16 1.30 8.00 24.80
C ASP A 16 1.67 9.21 25.67
N LEU A 17 0.67 10.01 26.04
CA LEU A 17 0.83 11.06 27.03
C LEU A 17 0.75 10.44 28.43
N LYS A 18 1.47 11.05 29.37
CA LYS A 18 1.40 10.64 30.78
C LYS A 18 -0.02 10.84 31.30
N ASP A 19 -0.54 9.87 32.04
CA ASP A 19 -1.79 10.02 32.78
C ASP A 19 -1.63 11.10 33.87
N GLN A 20 -2.49 12.11 33.81
CA GLN A 20 -2.55 13.23 34.75
C GLN A 20 -3.92 13.31 35.44
N GLY A 21 -4.68 12.21 35.50
CA GLY A 21 -6.01 12.13 36.12
C GLY A 21 -7.16 12.54 35.20
N GLY A 22 -6.92 12.57 33.88
CA GLY A 22 -7.88 12.96 32.86
C GLY A 22 -8.04 11.89 31.77
N GLU A 23 -8.35 12.32 30.54
CA GLU A 23 -8.42 11.40 29.41
C GLU A 23 -7.04 10.86 29.03
N ILE A 24 -7.01 9.59 28.62
CA ILE A 24 -5.81 8.97 28.04
C ILE A 24 -5.65 9.46 26.61
N LEU A 25 -4.53 10.13 26.34
CA LEU A 25 -4.24 10.77 25.06
C LEU A 25 -2.96 10.19 24.45
N ALA A 26 -2.87 10.27 23.13
CA ALA A 26 -1.71 9.87 22.36
C ALA A 26 -1.48 10.83 21.19
N LEU A 27 -0.23 10.97 20.76
CA LEU A 27 0.10 11.73 19.56
C LEU A 27 -0.26 10.93 18.30
N ARG A 28 -0.75 11.64 17.28
CA ARG A 28 -1.15 11.04 16.00
C ARG A 28 0.04 10.39 15.28
N TYR A 29 -0.15 9.15 14.84
CA TYR A 29 0.83 8.36 14.09
C TYR A 29 0.84 8.71 12.59
N ASP A 30 -0.33 9.08 12.06
CA ASP A 30 -0.55 9.55 10.69
C ASP A 30 -1.61 10.68 10.64
N LEU A 31 -2.03 11.09 9.44
CA LEU A 31 -3.16 11.99 9.22
C LEU A 31 -4.44 11.28 8.76
N THR A 32 -4.35 10.05 8.26
CA THR A 32 -5.46 9.23 7.77
C THR A 32 -6.45 8.84 8.87
N VAL A 33 -5.99 8.31 10.00
CA VAL A 33 -6.89 7.91 11.10
C VAL A 33 -7.59 9.13 11.74
N PRO A 34 -6.89 10.26 12.00
CA PRO A 34 -7.55 11.51 12.38
C PRO A 34 -8.62 11.96 11.38
N PHE A 35 -8.38 11.77 10.08
CA PHE A 35 -9.36 12.10 9.04
C PHE A 35 -10.58 11.18 9.06
N ALA A 36 -10.40 9.86 9.17
CA ALA A 36 -11.50 8.91 9.33
C ALA A 36 -12.37 9.25 10.56
N ARG A 37 -11.74 9.63 11.69
CA ARG A 37 -12.45 10.12 12.88
C ARG A 37 -13.23 11.40 12.58
N TYR A 38 -12.63 12.36 11.87
CA TYR A 38 -13.28 13.62 11.50
C TYR A 38 -14.54 13.38 10.65
N LEU A 39 -14.48 12.50 9.66
CA LEU A 39 -15.62 12.09 8.84
C LEU A 39 -16.76 11.52 9.70
N ALA A 40 -16.42 10.55 10.55
CA ALA A 40 -17.39 9.84 11.39
C ALA A 40 -18.06 10.77 12.40
N MET A 41 -17.29 11.62 13.09
CA MET A 41 -17.82 12.57 14.08
C MET A 41 -18.69 13.65 13.44
N SER A 42 -18.32 14.10 12.24
CA SER A 42 -19.03 15.17 11.52
C SER A 42 -20.16 14.66 10.65
N LYS A 43 -20.34 13.32 10.55
CA LYS A 43 -21.29 12.64 9.65
C LYS A 43 -21.13 13.07 8.19
N ILE A 44 -19.89 13.35 7.77
CA ILE A 44 -19.56 13.71 6.40
C ILE A 44 -19.34 12.42 5.61
N THR A 45 -20.10 12.25 4.52
CA THR A 45 -20.00 11.09 3.63
C THR A 45 -19.20 11.37 2.37
N ASN A 46 -19.01 12.65 2.01
CA ASN A 46 -18.22 13.06 0.86
C ASN A 46 -17.39 14.31 1.20
N ILE A 47 -16.08 14.24 0.99
CA ILE A 47 -15.17 15.37 1.07
C ILE A 47 -13.88 15.07 0.30
N LYS A 48 -13.33 16.09 -0.34
CA LYS A 48 -11.97 16.09 -0.90
C LYS A 48 -11.12 17.08 -0.12
N ARG A 49 -10.03 16.63 0.49
CA ARG A 49 -9.21 17.47 1.39
C ARG A 49 -7.73 17.19 1.26
N TYR A 50 -6.91 18.19 1.56
CA TYR A 50 -5.49 18.01 1.83
C TYR A 50 -5.19 18.39 3.30
N HIS A 51 -4.10 17.85 3.86
CA HIS A 51 -3.67 18.15 5.22
C HIS A 51 -2.14 18.03 5.31
N ILE A 52 -1.48 19.14 5.69
CA ILE A 52 -0.03 19.18 5.90
C ILE A 52 0.22 19.39 7.38
N ALA A 53 0.75 18.38 8.05
CA ALA A 53 1.00 18.43 9.48
C ALA A 53 2.10 17.48 9.89
N LYS A 54 2.68 17.75 11.06
CA LYS A 54 3.63 16.83 11.70
C LYS A 54 2.92 15.61 12.26
N VAL A 55 3.62 14.47 12.23
CA VAL A 55 3.21 13.20 12.83
C VAL A 55 4.33 12.62 13.69
N TYR A 56 3.98 11.70 14.58
CA TYR A 56 4.85 11.24 15.65
C TYR A 56 4.92 9.71 15.67
N ARG A 57 6.12 9.15 15.44
CA ARG A 57 6.35 7.70 15.42
C ARG A 57 7.55 7.37 16.28
N ARG A 58 7.43 6.43 17.22
CA ARG A 58 8.52 5.96 18.09
C ARG A 58 9.45 4.98 17.39
N ASP A 59 9.72 5.21 16.10
CA ASP A 59 10.67 4.41 15.33
C ASP A 59 12.09 4.55 15.94
N ASN A 60 12.94 3.58 15.62
CA ASN A 60 14.36 3.62 15.96
C ASN A 60 15.05 4.64 15.04
N PRO A 61 15.46 5.81 15.57
CA PRO A 61 15.95 6.88 14.74
C PRO A 61 17.23 6.48 14.03
N SER A 62 17.30 6.79 12.74
CA SER A 62 18.47 6.53 11.91
C SER A 62 18.72 7.76 11.07
N MET A 63 19.69 8.57 11.52
CA MET A 63 20.03 9.84 10.86
C MET A 63 20.51 9.62 9.42
N THR A 64 21.23 8.53 9.17
CA THR A 64 21.69 8.14 7.82
C THR A 64 20.56 7.67 6.90
N LYS A 65 19.42 7.25 7.45
CA LYS A 65 18.24 6.79 6.70
C LYS A 65 17.06 7.77 6.76
N GLY A 66 17.26 8.98 7.30
CA GLY A 66 16.20 9.97 7.44
C GLY A 66 15.02 9.55 8.33
N ARG A 67 15.23 8.58 9.23
CA ARG A 67 14.17 8.11 10.15
C ARG A 67 14.13 8.98 11.39
N TYR A 68 13.15 9.87 11.44
CA TYR A 68 12.89 10.78 12.55
C TYR A 68 11.67 10.32 13.36
N ARG A 69 11.58 10.80 14.60
CA ARG A 69 10.42 10.56 15.47
C ARG A 69 9.30 11.58 15.30
N GLU A 70 9.64 12.76 14.76
CA GLU A 70 8.73 13.82 14.36
C GLU A 70 9.09 14.23 12.94
N PHE A 71 8.13 14.23 12.02
CA PHE A 71 8.32 14.65 10.63
C PHE A 71 6.99 15.07 9.99
N TYR A 72 7.05 15.73 8.84
CA TYR A 72 5.86 16.17 8.11
C TYR A 72 5.27 15.06 7.23
N GLN A 73 3.94 14.99 7.22
CA GLN A 73 3.17 14.36 6.16
C GLN A 73 2.37 15.42 5.40
N CYS A 74 2.13 15.17 4.12
CA CYS A 74 1.36 16.00 3.20
C CYS A 74 0.36 15.09 2.51
N ASP A 75 -0.81 14.94 3.13
CA ASP A 75 -1.82 13.97 2.71
C ASP A 75 -2.87 14.67 1.84
N PHE A 76 -3.33 13.97 0.81
CA PHE A 76 -4.48 14.33 0.00
C PHE A 76 -5.41 13.13 -0.09
N ASP A 77 -6.70 13.35 0.20
CA ASP A 77 -7.68 12.28 0.32
C ASP A 77 -8.99 12.66 -0.34
N ILE A 78 -9.59 11.69 -1.04
CA ILE A 78 -10.93 11.77 -1.60
C ILE A 78 -11.79 10.74 -0.89
N ALA A 79 -12.74 11.21 -0.08
CA ALA A 79 -13.73 10.35 0.59
C ALA A 79 -15.09 10.52 -0.09
N GLY A 80 -15.76 9.41 -0.37
CA GLY A 80 -17.10 9.39 -0.98
C GLY A 80 -17.35 8.14 -1.79
N GLN A 81 -18.59 7.99 -2.26
CA GLN A 81 -18.95 7.00 -3.27
C GLN A 81 -18.90 7.66 -4.64
N TYR A 82 -18.12 7.08 -5.54
CA TYR A 82 -17.89 7.55 -6.90
C TYR A 82 -17.84 6.35 -7.84
N ASP A 83 -17.85 6.62 -9.15
CA ASP A 83 -17.61 5.59 -10.14
C ASP A 83 -16.18 5.01 -9.98
N PRO A 84 -16.00 3.71 -10.27
CA PRO A 84 -14.76 3.01 -9.96
C PRO A 84 -13.53 3.66 -10.58
N MET A 85 -12.44 3.72 -9.82
CA MET A 85 -11.09 4.14 -10.22
C MET A 85 -10.92 5.61 -10.65
N ILE A 86 -11.98 6.42 -10.73
CA ILE A 86 -11.84 7.84 -11.09
C ILE A 86 -11.05 8.61 -10.01
N PRO A 87 -11.41 8.54 -8.71
CA PRO A 87 -10.63 9.22 -7.66
C PRO A 87 -9.24 8.62 -7.50
N ASP A 88 -9.10 7.30 -7.65
CA ASP A 88 -7.84 6.58 -7.54
C ASP A 88 -6.82 7.07 -8.60
N ALA A 89 -7.28 7.23 -9.84
CA ALA A 89 -6.46 7.79 -10.92
C ALA A 89 -6.15 9.27 -10.71
N GLU A 90 -7.08 10.06 -10.14
CA GLU A 90 -6.83 11.47 -9.75
C GLU A 90 -5.70 11.56 -8.72
N CYS A 91 -5.68 10.66 -7.72
CA CYS A 91 -4.60 10.60 -6.73
C CYS A 91 -3.23 10.33 -7.38
N ILE A 92 -3.15 9.39 -8.31
CA ILE A 92 -1.91 9.11 -9.06
C ILE A 92 -1.48 10.36 -9.85
N LYS A 93 -2.42 11.00 -10.55
CA LYS A 93 -2.15 12.23 -11.31
C LYS A 93 -1.58 13.35 -10.44
N ILE A 94 -2.14 13.56 -9.24
CA ILE A 94 -1.66 14.55 -8.29
C ILE A 94 -0.23 14.24 -7.81
N VAL A 95 0.08 12.98 -7.52
CA VAL A 95 1.44 12.57 -7.14
C VAL A 95 2.44 12.84 -8.26
N VAL A 96 2.09 12.49 -9.49
CA VAL A 96 2.94 12.73 -10.67
C VAL A 96 3.20 14.22 -10.86
N GLU A 97 2.15 15.06 -10.85
CA GLU A 97 2.31 16.51 -11.00
C GLU A 97 3.12 17.14 -9.86
N ALA A 98 2.92 16.68 -8.62
CA ALA A 98 3.69 17.17 -7.49
C ALA A 98 5.18 16.87 -7.65
N LEU A 99 5.54 15.64 -8.03
CA LEU A 99 6.94 15.22 -8.19
C LEU A 99 7.63 15.91 -9.38
N GLU A 100 6.92 16.07 -10.50
CA GLU A 100 7.43 16.83 -11.65
C GLU A 100 7.70 18.29 -11.31
N ASN A 101 6.77 18.94 -10.60
CA ASN A 101 6.91 20.34 -10.20
C ASN A 101 8.00 20.56 -9.14
N LEU A 102 8.28 19.56 -8.30
CA LEU A 102 9.40 19.63 -7.35
C LEU A 102 10.77 19.49 -8.03
N GLY A 103 10.83 18.99 -9.27
CA GLY A 103 12.08 18.91 -10.03
C GLY A 103 13.13 17.96 -9.43
N LEU A 104 12.70 16.85 -8.83
CA LEU A 104 13.56 15.92 -8.08
C LEU A 104 14.32 14.90 -8.95
N GLY A 105 14.25 15.03 -10.28
CA GLY A 105 14.82 14.08 -11.23
C GLY A 105 13.80 13.05 -11.73
N SER A 106 14.30 11.92 -12.23
CA SER A 106 13.47 10.82 -12.70
C SER A 106 12.81 10.07 -11.55
N PHE A 107 11.59 9.61 -11.78
CA PHE A 107 10.83 8.82 -10.81
C PHE A 107 9.87 7.88 -11.51
N VAL A 108 9.37 6.91 -10.75
CA VAL A 108 8.31 5.99 -11.14
C VAL A 108 7.29 5.85 -10.01
N VAL A 109 6.01 5.74 -10.35
CA VAL A 109 4.91 5.42 -9.45
C VAL A 109 4.55 3.95 -9.64
N LYS A 110 4.98 3.12 -8.70
CA LYS A 110 4.57 1.73 -8.62
C LYS A 110 3.11 1.66 -8.20
N VAL A 111 2.32 0.81 -8.83
CA VAL A 111 0.92 0.58 -8.50
C VAL A 111 0.64 -0.92 -8.37
N ASN A 112 -0.28 -1.29 -7.48
CA ASN A 112 -0.79 -2.65 -7.33
C ASN A 112 -2.18 -2.60 -6.67
N HIS A 113 -2.82 -3.74 -6.46
CA HIS A 113 -4.13 -3.84 -5.83
C HIS A 113 -4.17 -4.89 -4.73
N ARG A 114 -4.78 -4.55 -3.58
CA ARG A 114 -4.89 -5.43 -2.42
C ARG A 114 -5.59 -6.76 -2.73
N CYS A 115 -6.74 -6.71 -3.41
CA CYS A 115 -7.45 -7.93 -3.82
C CYS A 115 -6.64 -8.81 -4.79
N LEU A 116 -5.76 -8.21 -5.61
CA LEU A 116 -4.90 -8.99 -6.48
C LEU A 116 -3.85 -9.75 -5.67
N LEU A 117 -3.25 -9.12 -4.65
CA LEU A 117 -2.37 -9.80 -3.71
C LEU A 117 -3.09 -10.95 -2.98
N ASP A 118 -4.34 -10.73 -2.54
CA ASP A 118 -5.19 -11.77 -1.92
C ASP A 118 -5.38 -12.96 -2.86
N GLY A 119 -5.81 -12.71 -4.10
CA GLY A 119 -6.02 -13.75 -5.09
C GLY A 119 -4.72 -14.46 -5.50
N MET A 120 -3.63 -13.73 -5.68
CA MET A 120 -2.32 -14.29 -6.04
C MET A 120 -1.79 -15.24 -4.97
N PHE A 121 -1.84 -14.85 -3.70
CA PHE A 121 -1.40 -15.74 -2.60
C PHE A 121 -2.34 -16.95 -2.46
N ALA A 122 -3.65 -16.78 -2.67
CA ALA A 122 -4.57 -17.90 -2.70
C ALA A 122 -4.27 -18.88 -3.84
N ALA A 123 -3.98 -18.38 -5.05
CA ALA A 123 -3.57 -19.19 -6.20
C ALA A 123 -2.24 -19.94 -5.94
N CYS A 124 -1.31 -19.31 -5.21
CA CYS A 124 -0.06 -19.96 -4.81
C CYS A 124 -0.26 -21.03 -3.71
N GLY A 125 -1.40 -21.04 -3.02
CA GLY A 125 -1.71 -21.96 -1.92
C GLY A 125 -1.31 -21.46 -0.53
N VAL A 126 -1.11 -20.15 -0.36
CA VAL A 126 -0.78 -19.56 0.95
C VAL A 126 -1.95 -19.74 1.93
N PRO A 127 -1.73 -20.29 3.13
CA PRO A 127 -2.76 -20.39 4.16
C PRO A 127 -3.28 -19.01 4.58
N LYS A 128 -4.60 -18.90 4.81
CA LYS A 128 -5.25 -17.62 5.14
C LYS A 128 -4.69 -16.95 6.41
N ASP A 129 -4.31 -17.75 7.40
CA ASP A 129 -3.70 -17.31 8.67
C ASP A 129 -2.28 -16.75 8.48
N LYS A 130 -1.59 -17.12 7.40
CA LYS A 130 -0.25 -16.62 7.06
C LYS A 130 -0.26 -15.44 6.09
N PHE A 131 -1.42 -15.05 5.57
CA PHE A 131 -1.53 -14.01 4.56
C PHE A 131 -0.75 -12.74 4.93
N ARG A 132 -1.01 -12.20 6.13
CA ARG A 132 -0.40 -10.93 6.58
C ARG A 132 1.11 -11.04 6.74
N THR A 133 1.59 -12.13 7.32
CA THR A 133 3.01 -12.34 7.54
C THR A 133 3.73 -12.50 6.20
N ILE A 134 3.17 -13.24 5.24
CA ILE A 134 3.75 -13.38 3.90
C ILE A 134 3.72 -12.05 3.13
N CYS A 135 2.66 -11.26 3.21
CA CYS A 135 2.59 -9.91 2.64
C CYS A 135 3.74 -9.03 3.15
N SER A 136 4.00 -9.09 4.46
CA SER A 136 5.13 -8.38 5.10
C SER A 136 6.50 -8.88 4.61
N SER A 137 6.66 -10.16 4.25
CA SER A 137 7.89 -10.64 3.60
C SER A 137 8.04 -10.08 2.19
N VAL A 138 6.96 -10.09 1.39
CA VAL A 138 6.99 -9.59 0.00
C VAL A 138 7.32 -8.10 -0.04
N ASP A 139 6.82 -7.30 0.90
CA ASP A 139 7.11 -5.86 0.98
C ASP A 139 8.62 -5.55 1.12
N LYS A 140 9.41 -6.50 1.64
CA LYS A 140 10.87 -6.36 1.79
C LYS A 140 11.64 -6.55 0.48
N LEU A 141 11.01 -6.99 -0.60
CA LEU A 141 11.66 -7.11 -1.92
C LEU A 141 12.13 -5.77 -2.49
N ASP A 142 11.68 -4.65 -1.90
CA ASP A 142 12.18 -3.32 -2.21
C ASP A 142 13.64 -3.09 -1.74
N LYS A 143 14.09 -3.85 -0.72
CA LYS A 143 15.35 -3.62 0.00
C LYS A 143 16.20 -4.86 0.16
N SER A 144 15.61 -6.05 0.08
CA SER A 144 16.26 -7.34 0.29
C SER A 144 16.17 -8.23 -0.96
N PRO A 145 17.25 -8.97 -1.29
CA PRO A 145 17.21 -9.98 -2.35
C PRO A 145 16.18 -11.07 -2.10
N TRP A 146 15.75 -11.74 -3.18
CA TRP A 146 14.78 -12.84 -3.11
C TRP A 146 15.23 -13.96 -2.17
N GLU A 147 16.53 -14.29 -2.15
CA GLU A 147 17.07 -15.36 -1.33
C GLU A 147 16.84 -15.12 0.17
N GLU A 148 16.99 -13.87 0.63
CA GLU A 148 16.72 -13.49 2.02
C GLU A 148 15.22 -13.52 2.33
N VAL A 149 14.40 -12.97 1.42
CA VAL A 149 12.94 -12.95 1.58
C VAL A 149 12.35 -14.36 1.59
N ARG A 150 12.82 -15.23 0.70
CA ARG A 150 12.44 -16.64 0.65
C ARG A 150 12.85 -17.37 1.92
N LYS A 151 14.08 -17.13 2.41
CA LYS A 151 14.56 -17.70 3.67
C LYS A 151 13.65 -17.32 4.83
N GLU A 152 13.27 -16.05 4.95
CA GLU A 152 12.32 -15.59 5.95
C GLU A 152 10.95 -16.28 5.82
N MET A 153 10.40 -16.39 4.60
CA MET A 153 9.11 -17.05 4.37
C MET A 153 9.13 -18.52 4.81
N VAL A 154 10.21 -19.24 4.50
CA VAL A 154 10.31 -20.68 4.77
C VAL A 154 10.75 -20.96 6.20
N GLU A 155 11.84 -20.36 6.68
CA GLU A 155 12.45 -20.69 7.97
C GLU A 155 11.75 -19.99 9.14
N GLU A 156 11.36 -18.72 9.00
CA GLU A 156 10.77 -17.96 10.09
C GLU A 156 9.24 -18.07 10.09
N LYS A 157 8.62 -17.93 8.91
CA LYS A 157 7.15 -17.96 8.75
C LYS A 157 6.59 -19.35 8.45
N GLN A 158 7.48 -20.35 8.33
CA GLN A 158 7.12 -21.77 8.19
C GLN A 158 6.24 -22.03 6.96
N LEU A 159 6.44 -21.27 5.88
CA LEU A 159 5.75 -21.50 4.60
C LEU A 159 6.45 -22.64 3.84
N ASP A 160 5.68 -23.45 3.12
CA ASP A 160 6.26 -24.45 2.22
C ASP A 160 7.11 -23.77 1.13
N GLY A 161 8.31 -24.32 0.88
CA GLY A 161 9.26 -23.75 -0.08
C GLY A 161 8.72 -23.68 -1.51
N ALA A 162 7.91 -24.66 -1.94
CA ALA A 162 7.30 -24.64 -3.26
C ALA A 162 6.20 -23.58 -3.37
N ILE A 163 5.50 -23.26 -2.27
CA ILE A 163 4.57 -22.11 -2.23
C ILE A 163 5.37 -20.81 -2.37
N ALA A 164 6.50 -20.66 -1.65
CA ALA A 164 7.35 -19.48 -1.77
C ALA A 164 7.88 -19.30 -3.19
N ASP A 165 8.33 -20.37 -3.84
CA ASP A 165 8.82 -20.34 -5.22
C ASP A 165 7.71 -19.95 -6.21
N ARG A 166 6.47 -20.43 -6.01
CA ARG A 166 5.32 -19.96 -6.80
C ARG A 166 5.01 -18.48 -6.59
N ILE A 167 5.12 -17.97 -5.36
CA ILE A 167 4.93 -16.53 -5.09
C ILE A 167 5.91 -15.71 -5.93
N TRP A 168 7.17 -16.14 -6.01
CA TRP A 168 8.21 -15.47 -6.80
C TRP A 168 7.88 -15.36 -8.28
N GLU A 169 7.27 -16.39 -8.88
CA GLU A 169 6.83 -16.36 -10.28
C GLU A 169 5.88 -15.18 -10.56
N TYR A 170 5.11 -14.74 -9.57
CA TYR A 170 4.28 -13.54 -9.68
C TYR A 170 5.02 -12.27 -9.25
N VAL A 171 5.55 -12.21 -8.02
CA VAL A 171 6.05 -10.94 -7.45
C VAL A 171 7.31 -10.40 -8.14
N SER A 172 7.99 -11.21 -8.96
CA SER A 172 9.08 -10.76 -9.82
C SER A 172 8.62 -10.00 -11.07
N LYS A 173 7.33 -10.07 -11.41
CA LYS A 173 6.75 -9.41 -12.59
C LYS A 173 6.37 -7.97 -12.30
N LYS A 174 6.75 -7.10 -13.24
CA LYS A 174 6.35 -5.69 -13.31
C LYS A 174 6.15 -5.29 -14.76
N GLY A 175 5.22 -4.40 -15.04
CA GLY A 175 4.89 -4.01 -16.41
C GLY A 175 3.78 -2.99 -16.52
N ASP A 176 3.00 -3.11 -17.60
CA ASP A 176 1.93 -2.22 -18.00
C ASP A 176 0.64 -3.03 -18.29
N MET A 177 -0.21 -2.55 -19.20
CA MET A 177 -1.42 -3.23 -19.64
C MET A 177 -1.16 -4.67 -20.14
N LYS A 178 0.01 -4.96 -20.71
CA LYS A 178 0.36 -6.32 -21.17
C LYS A 178 0.48 -7.30 -20.01
N LEU A 179 0.95 -6.84 -18.85
CA LEU A 179 1.00 -7.69 -17.65
C LEU A 179 -0.42 -8.04 -17.18
N VAL A 180 -1.38 -7.13 -17.31
CA VAL A 180 -2.80 -7.44 -17.02
C VAL A 180 -3.30 -8.56 -17.95
N GLU A 181 -3.01 -8.47 -19.25
CA GLU A 181 -3.38 -9.51 -20.23
C GLU A 181 -2.71 -10.86 -19.93
N GLU A 182 -1.42 -10.84 -19.58
CA GLU A 182 -0.68 -12.04 -19.17
C GLU A 182 -1.33 -12.71 -17.95
N LEU A 183 -1.63 -11.94 -16.91
CA LEU A 183 -2.26 -12.46 -15.69
C LEU A 183 -3.70 -12.96 -15.93
N ARG A 184 -4.43 -12.36 -16.87
CA ARG A 184 -5.76 -12.87 -17.27
C ARG A 184 -5.70 -14.22 -17.99
N ASN A 185 -4.56 -14.58 -18.57
CA ASN A 185 -4.37 -15.89 -19.20
C ASN A 185 -3.88 -16.96 -18.21
N ASP A 186 -3.58 -16.60 -16.97
CA ASP A 186 -3.21 -17.55 -15.92
C ASP A 186 -4.46 -18.27 -15.36
N ALA A 187 -4.56 -19.57 -15.64
CA ALA A 187 -5.71 -20.37 -15.27
C ALA A 187 -5.88 -20.54 -13.75
N GLU A 188 -4.80 -20.57 -12.96
CA GLU A 188 -4.90 -20.73 -11.51
C GLU A 188 -5.28 -19.41 -10.84
N LEU A 189 -4.69 -18.30 -11.29
CA LEU A 189 -5.05 -16.97 -10.81
C LEU A 189 -6.51 -16.64 -11.12
N MET A 190 -6.98 -16.98 -12.33
CA MET A 190 -8.36 -16.75 -12.77
C MET A 190 -9.38 -17.72 -12.16
N LYS A 191 -8.99 -18.62 -11.26
CA LYS A 191 -9.94 -19.30 -10.36
C LYS A 191 -10.31 -18.44 -9.14
N GLN A 192 -9.47 -17.46 -8.79
CA GLN A 192 -9.64 -16.63 -7.60
C GLN A 192 -10.51 -15.40 -7.92
N ALA A 193 -11.58 -15.19 -7.17
CA ALA A 193 -12.52 -14.09 -7.42
C ALA A 193 -11.87 -12.73 -7.13
N GLU A 194 -11.07 -12.65 -6.07
CA GLU A 194 -10.34 -11.47 -5.64
C GLU A 194 -9.30 -11.04 -6.68
N ALA A 195 -8.64 -12.01 -7.34
CA ALA A 195 -7.71 -11.72 -8.44
C ALA A 195 -8.44 -11.09 -9.63
N LYS A 196 -9.61 -11.62 -10.04
CA LYS A 196 -10.41 -11.04 -11.13
C LYS A 196 -10.80 -9.61 -10.82
N GLN A 197 -11.33 -9.37 -9.63
CA GLN A 197 -11.71 -8.04 -9.17
C GLN A 197 -10.50 -7.08 -9.18
N GLY A 198 -9.35 -7.54 -8.68
CA GLY A 198 -8.12 -6.76 -8.69
C GLY A 198 -7.65 -6.42 -10.11
N LEU A 199 -7.69 -7.37 -11.03
CA LEU A 199 -7.30 -7.16 -12.44
C LEU A 199 -8.28 -6.23 -13.17
N ASP A 200 -9.59 -6.36 -12.94
CA ASP A 200 -10.59 -5.47 -13.51
C ASP A 200 -10.35 -4.01 -13.05
N ALA A 201 -10.05 -3.82 -11.75
CA ALA A 201 -9.71 -2.51 -11.19
C ALA A 201 -8.40 -1.95 -11.76
N MET A 202 -7.34 -2.77 -11.84
CA MET A 202 -6.05 -2.35 -12.39
C MET A 202 -6.13 -2.02 -13.87
N GLU A 203 -6.89 -2.77 -14.67
CA GLU A 203 -7.12 -2.47 -16.08
C GLU A 203 -7.78 -1.10 -16.25
N LEU A 204 -8.81 -0.81 -15.45
CA LEU A 204 -9.52 0.46 -15.50
C LEU A 204 -8.63 1.62 -15.05
N LEU A 205 -7.88 1.44 -13.96
CA LEU A 205 -6.92 2.41 -13.45
C LEU A 205 -5.88 2.77 -14.52
N LEU A 206 -5.28 1.77 -15.17
CA LEU A 206 -4.27 1.99 -16.21
C LEU A 206 -4.85 2.72 -17.43
N LYS A 207 -6.11 2.45 -17.81
CA LYS A 207 -6.81 3.22 -18.86
C LYS A 207 -6.98 4.69 -18.47
N TYR A 208 -7.31 4.98 -17.21
CA TYR A 208 -7.45 6.36 -16.74
C TYR A 208 -6.10 7.07 -16.62
N CYS A 209 -5.04 6.37 -16.22
CA CYS A 209 -3.68 6.90 -16.25
C CYS A 209 -3.25 7.29 -17.68
N ASP A 210 -3.68 6.54 -18.70
CA ASP A 210 -3.45 6.89 -20.10
C ASP A 210 -4.21 8.16 -20.53
N ILE A 211 -5.48 8.27 -20.15
CA ILE A 211 -6.28 9.48 -20.38
C ILE A 211 -5.65 10.71 -19.69
N PHE A 212 -5.15 10.54 -18.46
CA PHE A 212 -4.43 11.58 -17.73
C PHE A 212 -3.00 11.83 -18.21
N ARG A 213 -2.51 11.02 -19.17
CA ARG A 213 -1.18 11.10 -19.77
C ARG A 213 -0.06 10.99 -18.75
N VAL A 214 -0.19 10.01 -17.86
CA VAL A 214 0.82 9.69 -16.83
C VAL A 214 1.33 8.25 -16.92
N THR A 215 0.94 7.49 -17.95
CA THR A 215 1.34 6.09 -18.15
C THR A 215 2.85 5.90 -18.15
N ASP A 216 3.63 6.84 -18.68
CA ASP A 216 5.09 6.77 -18.71
C ASP A 216 5.74 6.85 -17.32
N LYS A 217 4.98 7.30 -16.31
CA LYS A 217 5.40 7.34 -14.90
C LYS A 217 4.85 6.17 -14.09
N VAL A 218 3.92 5.37 -14.61
CA VAL A 218 3.23 4.33 -13.83
C VAL A 218 3.77 2.95 -14.19
N VAL A 219 4.11 2.16 -13.16
CA VAL A 219 4.52 0.76 -13.32
C VAL A 219 3.62 -0.13 -12.46
N PHE A 220 2.97 -1.09 -13.08
CA PHE A 220 2.25 -2.13 -12.38
C PHE A 220 3.26 -3.14 -11.82
N ASP A 221 3.41 -3.20 -10.50
CA ASP A 221 4.47 -3.94 -9.81
C ASP A 221 3.85 -4.91 -8.77
N LEU A 222 3.90 -6.21 -9.04
CA LEU A 222 3.28 -7.23 -8.17
C LEU A 222 4.05 -7.40 -6.84
N SER A 223 5.28 -6.90 -6.76
CA SER A 223 6.06 -6.91 -5.51
C SER A 223 5.59 -5.82 -4.53
N LEU A 224 4.80 -4.83 -4.98
CA LEU A 224 4.31 -3.77 -4.12
C LEU A 224 3.23 -4.32 -3.19
N ALA A 225 3.56 -4.52 -1.92
CA ALA A 225 2.71 -5.16 -0.93
C ALA A 225 2.63 -4.34 0.38
N ARG A 226 2.55 -3.01 0.23
CA ARG A 226 2.65 -2.05 1.32
C ARG A 226 1.60 -2.25 2.41
N GLY A 227 2.11 -2.30 3.64
CA GLY A 227 1.39 -2.67 4.86
C GLY A 227 0.81 -1.50 5.63
N LEU A 228 -0.43 -1.13 5.29
CA LEU A 228 -1.34 -0.65 6.33
C LEU A 228 -2.56 -1.55 6.28
N ASP A 229 -2.95 -2.08 7.44
CA ASP A 229 -4.08 -3.00 7.61
C ASP A 229 -5.42 -2.43 7.09
N TYR A 230 -5.44 -1.14 6.70
CA TYR A 230 -6.62 -0.45 6.20
C TYR A 230 -6.75 -0.43 4.66
N TYR A 231 -5.73 -0.78 3.87
CA TYR A 231 -5.87 -0.79 2.41
C TYR A 231 -6.79 -1.92 1.94
N THR A 232 -7.79 -1.58 1.13
CA THR A 232 -8.75 -2.52 0.55
C THR A 232 -8.74 -2.56 -0.98
N GLY A 233 -8.08 -1.58 -1.62
CA GLY A 233 -8.09 -1.38 -3.06
C GLY A 233 -6.69 -1.16 -3.63
N VAL A 234 -6.55 -0.14 -4.47
CA VAL A 234 -5.27 0.28 -5.07
C VAL A 234 -4.28 0.68 -3.97
N ILE A 235 -3.02 0.28 -4.17
CA ILE A 235 -1.86 0.73 -3.41
C ILE A 235 -0.83 1.27 -4.40
N TYR A 236 -0.13 2.34 -4.01
CA TYR A 236 0.89 2.94 -4.86
C TYR A 236 2.06 3.51 -4.06
N GLU A 237 3.22 3.58 -4.68
CA GLU A 237 4.44 4.15 -4.11
C GLU A 237 5.27 4.82 -5.20
N ALA A 238 5.66 6.07 -4.96
CA ALA A 238 6.59 6.78 -5.84
C ALA A 238 8.04 6.56 -5.39
N VAL A 239 8.91 6.23 -6.33
CA VAL A 239 10.34 5.97 -6.10
C VAL A 239 11.15 6.80 -7.09
N LEU A 240 12.15 7.53 -6.60
CA LEU A 240 13.12 8.22 -7.44
C LEU A 240 14.02 7.19 -8.15
N THR A 241 14.33 7.42 -9.43
CA THR A 241 15.08 6.50 -10.30
C THR A 241 16.39 7.09 -10.80
#